data_AF-A0A7C2ZYB9-F1
#
_entry.id   AF-A0A7C2ZYB9-F1
#
_cell.length_a   1.000
_cell.length_b   1.000
_cell.length_c   1.000
_cell.angle_alpha   90.00
_cell.angle_beta   90.00
_cell.angle_gamma   90.00
#
_symmetry.space_group_name_H-M   'P 1'
#
loop_
_entity.id
_entity.type
_entity.pdbx_description
1 polymer ?
#
loop_
_entity_poly.entity_id
_entity_poly.type
_entity_poly.pdbx_seq_one_letter_code
_entity_poly.pdbx_strand_id
1 'polypeptide(L)'
;MPARLFVLVGIPGCGKTTYARKYLAHALRVSLDDLRLMLSGRPYDPRVEPMVRVAGEAVLCALLARANEWQVDIVFDATNATRFWREKSLRLAQRHGVVPVAVYFPCALEVALARNRQRPVPVPEEVIRRFAAQLEPPSREEGFAEVLVVEDFSP
;
A
#
# COMPACT_ATOMS: atom_id res chain seq x y z
N MET A 1 23.36 4.44 1.00
CA MET A 1 22.34 4.60 2.06
C MET A 1 21.49 3.34 2.08
N PRO A 2 20.90 2.92 3.20
CA PRO A 2 19.97 1.80 3.17
C PRO A 2 18.77 2.12 2.26
N ALA A 3 18.27 1.11 1.56
CA ALA A 3 17.07 1.19 0.74
C ALA A 3 15.84 1.54 1.60
N ARG A 4 14.78 2.03 0.96
CA ARG A 4 13.53 2.38 1.62
C ARG A 4 12.39 1.43 1.25
N LEU A 5 11.53 1.18 2.22
CA LEU A 5 10.22 0.57 2.01
C LEU A 5 9.14 1.63 2.20
N PHE A 6 8.51 2.06 1.12
CA PHE A 6 7.35 2.93 1.14
C PHE A 6 6.07 2.11 1.32
N VAL A 7 5.42 2.23 2.47
CA VAL A 7 4.13 1.62 2.75
C VAL A 7 3.04 2.64 2.47
N LEU A 8 2.24 2.43 1.42
CA LEU A 8 1.15 3.34 1.09
C LEU A 8 -0.03 3.11 2.04
N VAL A 9 -0.62 4.16 2.59
CA VAL A 9 -1.68 4.08 3.61
C VAL A 9 -2.86 4.96 3.21
N GLY A 10 -4.02 4.36 2.96
CA GLY A 10 -5.24 5.09 2.64
C GLY A 10 -6.32 4.24 1.98
N ILE A 11 -7.54 4.76 1.94
CA ILE A 11 -8.72 4.05 1.42
C ILE A 11 -8.67 3.84 -0.11
N PRO A 12 -9.41 2.86 -0.69
CA PRO A 12 -9.55 2.78 -2.15
C PRO A 12 -10.05 4.11 -2.73
N GLY A 13 -9.51 4.54 -3.88
CA GLY A 13 -9.88 5.81 -4.51
C GLY A 13 -9.10 7.04 -4.02
N CYS A 14 -8.25 6.94 -2.99
CA CYS A 14 -7.50 8.10 -2.49
C CYS A 14 -6.26 8.50 -3.33
N GLY A 15 -5.89 7.72 -4.35
CA GLY A 15 -4.79 8.07 -5.28
C GLY A 15 -3.43 7.41 -5.01
N LYS A 16 -3.32 6.47 -4.05
CA LYS A 16 -2.08 5.71 -3.73
C LYS A 16 -1.30 5.27 -4.96
N THR A 17 -1.91 4.48 -5.84
CA THR A 17 -1.25 3.91 -7.02
C THR A 17 -0.80 4.99 -8.01
N THR A 18 -1.59 6.05 -8.18
CA THR A 18 -1.21 7.19 -9.03
C THR A 18 -0.01 7.93 -8.46
N TYR A 19 0.00 8.19 -7.14
CA TYR A 19 1.14 8.80 -6.46
C TYR A 19 2.40 7.94 -6.61
N ALA A 20 2.30 6.63 -6.37
CA ALA A 20 3.43 5.71 -6.49
C ALA A 20 4.01 5.70 -7.91
N ARG A 21 3.16 5.64 -8.94
CA ARG A 21 3.60 5.68 -10.34
C ARG A 21 4.24 7.01 -10.74
N LYS A 22 3.83 8.12 -10.13
CA LYS A 22 4.32 9.47 -10.49
C LYS A 22 5.58 9.86 -9.72
N TYR A 23 5.59 9.64 -8.41
CA TYR A 23 6.63 10.18 -7.52
C TYR A 23 7.56 9.12 -6.94
N LEU A 24 7.20 7.83 -7.04
CA LEU A 24 8.01 6.70 -6.60
C LEU A 24 8.31 5.75 -7.77
N ALA A 25 8.39 6.28 -8.99
CA ALA A 25 8.61 5.52 -10.21
C ALA A 25 9.97 4.79 -10.25
N HIS A 26 10.92 5.25 -9.42
CA HIS A 26 12.24 4.63 -9.26
C HIS A 26 12.21 3.35 -8.41
N ALA A 27 11.13 3.12 -7.66
CA ALA A 27 11.00 2.00 -6.74
C ALA A 27 10.26 0.81 -7.37
N LEU A 28 10.62 -0.42 -6.98
CA LEU A 28 9.87 -1.62 -7.35
C LEU A 28 8.55 -1.68 -6.58
N ARG A 29 7.43 -1.89 -7.26
CA ARG A 29 6.10 -1.86 -6.64
C ARG A 29 5.52 -3.27 -6.48
N VAL A 30 5.20 -3.63 -5.24
CA VAL A 30 4.42 -4.81 -4.87
C VAL A 30 2.99 -4.38 -4.59
N SER A 31 2.04 -4.77 -5.43
CA SER A 31 0.62 -4.39 -5.31
C SER A 31 -0.28 -5.59 -5.11
N LEU A 32 -1.14 -5.53 -4.09
CA LEU A 32 -2.13 -6.59 -3.86
C LEU A 32 -3.22 -6.60 -4.94
N ASP A 33 -3.53 -5.44 -5.55
CA ASP A 33 -4.50 -5.36 -6.65
C ASP A 33 -3.94 -6.02 -7.92
N ASP A 34 -2.65 -5.80 -8.22
CA ASP A 34 -1.98 -6.46 -9.35
C ASP A 34 -1.89 -7.99 -9.13
N LEU A 35 -1.63 -8.43 -7.89
CA LEU A 35 -1.61 -9.85 -7.54
C LEU A 35 -3.00 -10.49 -7.62
N ARG A 36 -4.08 -9.79 -7.26
CA ARG A 36 -5.47 -10.28 -7.46
C ARG A 36 -5.74 -10.56 -8.92
N LEU A 37 -5.38 -9.60 -9.78
CA LEU A 37 -5.54 -9.74 -11.23
C LEU A 37 -4.69 -10.88 -11.78
N MET A 38 -3.44 -11.00 -11.35
CA MET A 38 -2.55 -12.09 -11.77
C MET A 38 -3.11 -13.48 -11.41
N LEU A 39 -3.61 -13.65 -10.18
CA LEU A 39 -4.02 -14.95 -9.66
C LEU A 39 -5.43 -15.37 -10.09
N SER A 40 -6.33 -14.42 -10.34
CA SER A 40 -7.75 -14.71 -10.57
C SER A 40 -8.34 -14.11 -11.86
N GLY A 41 -7.60 -13.24 -12.54
CA GLY A 41 -8.11 -12.44 -13.65
C GLY A 41 -9.17 -11.42 -13.24
N ARG A 42 -9.40 -11.22 -11.93
CA ARG A 42 -10.48 -10.38 -11.39
C ARG A 42 -9.93 -9.33 -10.41
N PRO A 43 -10.53 -8.13 -10.36
CA PRO A 43 -10.15 -7.11 -9.37
C PRO A 43 -10.40 -7.54 -7.92
N TYR A 44 -11.32 -8.48 -7.70
CA TYR A 44 -11.59 -9.08 -6.40
C TYR A 44 -12.21 -10.47 -6.55
N ASP A 45 -11.73 -11.43 -5.76
CA ASP A 45 -12.34 -12.75 -5.58
C ASP A 45 -12.05 -13.23 -4.15
N PRO A 46 -13.07 -13.35 -3.28
CA PRO A 46 -12.86 -13.71 -1.87
C PRO A 46 -12.17 -15.06 -1.70
N ARG A 47 -12.26 -15.97 -2.67
CA ARG A 47 -11.63 -17.30 -2.62
C ARG A 47 -10.12 -17.22 -2.67
N VAL A 48 -9.56 -16.19 -3.32
CA VAL A 48 -8.10 -16.04 -3.50
C VAL A 48 -7.45 -15.03 -2.58
N GLU A 49 -8.24 -14.26 -1.81
CA GLU A 49 -7.72 -13.24 -0.88
C GLU A 49 -6.66 -13.77 0.10
N PRO A 50 -6.79 -14.98 0.69
CA PRO A 50 -5.73 -15.54 1.52
C PRO A 50 -4.41 -15.73 0.74
N MET A 51 -4.49 -16.22 -0.50
CA MET A 51 -3.33 -16.47 -1.37
C MET A 51 -2.69 -15.17 -1.84
N VAL A 52 -3.49 -14.15 -2.21
CA VAL A 52 -3.00 -12.81 -2.58
C VAL A 52 -2.13 -12.23 -1.46
N ARG A 53 -2.55 -12.41 -0.22
CA ARG A 53 -1.81 -11.88 0.94
C ARG A 53 -0.53 -12.63 1.21
N VAL A 54 -0.57 -13.97 1.14
CA VAL A 54 0.63 -14.81 1.28
C VAL A 54 1.63 -14.47 0.16
N ALA A 55 1.17 -14.35 -1.08
CA ALA A 55 1.99 -13.98 -2.22
C ALA A 55 2.60 -12.57 -2.05
N GLY A 56 1.80 -11.59 -1.64
CA GLY A 56 2.27 -10.22 -1.42
C GLY A 56 3.34 -10.14 -0.33
N GLU A 57 3.14 -10.84 0.78
CA GLU A 57 4.12 -10.93 1.88
C GLU A 57 5.40 -11.65 1.44
N ALA A 58 5.28 -12.75 0.69
CA ALA A 58 6.42 -13.50 0.18
C ALA A 58 7.26 -12.68 -0.82
N VAL A 59 6.62 -12.02 -1.78
CA VAL A 59 7.29 -11.14 -2.75
C VAL A 59 7.95 -9.97 -2.04
N LEU A 60 7.25 -9.32 -1.12
CA LEU A 60 7.81 -8.22 -0.34
C LEU A 60 9.05 -8.66 0.46
N CYS A 61 8.96 -9.79 1.16
CA CYS A 61 10.09 -10.37 1.90
C CYS A 61 11.29 -10.66 0.99
N ALA A 62 11.06 -11.30 -0.16
CA ALA A 62 12.13 -11.63 -1.10
C ALA A 62 12.84 -10.38 -1.66
N LEU A 63 12.09 -9.34 -2.00
CA LEU A 63 12.65 -8.08 -2.49
C LEU A 63 13.42 -7.33 -1.39
N LEU A 64 12.86 -7.23 -0.18
CA LEU A 64 13.52 -6.54 0.94
C LEU A 64 14.84 -7.21 1.33
N ALA A 65 14.93 -8.53 1.22
CA ALA A 65 16.16 -9.28 1.48
C ALA A 65 17.34 -8.87 0.57
N ARG A 66 17.06 -8.27 -0.59
CA ARG A 66 18.06 -7.85 -1.59
C ARG A 66 18.08 -6.35 -1.85
N ALA A 67 17.12 -5.60 -1.33
CA ALA A 67 16.94 -4.17 -1.60
C ALA A 67 18.21 -3.34 -1.33
N ASN A 68 18.90 -3.63 -0.22
CA ASN A 68 20.16 -2.97 0.12
C ASN A 68 21.32 -3.35 -0.81
N GLU A 69 21.41 -4.61 -1.24
CA GLU A 69 22.43 -5.06 -2.21
C GLU A 69 22.24 -4.38 -3.57
N TRP A 70 20.98 -4.31 -4.03
CA TRP A 70 20.63 -3.72 -5.32
C TRP A 70 20.47 -2.20 -5.28
N GLN A 71 20.57 -1.58 -4.10
CA GLN A 71 20.30 -0.15 -3.88
C GLN A 71 18.96 0.30 -4.49
N VAL A 72 17.90 -0.49 -4.29
CA VAL A 72 16.58 -0.26 -4.88
C VAL A 72 15.51 -0.09 -3.80
N ASP A 73 14.72 0.97 -3.93
CA ASP A 73 13.57 1.22 -3.07
C ASP A 73 12.39 0.32 -3.45
N ILE A 74 11.54 0.01 -2.48
CA ILE A 74 10.36 -0.83 -2.65
C ILE A 74 9.11 -0.06 -2.22
N VAL A 75 8.02 -0.18 -2.99
CA VAL A 75 6.69 0.32 -2.64
C VAL A 75 5.76 -0.85 -2.36
N PHE A 76 5.11 -0.85 -1.20
CA PHE A 76 4.00 -1.75 -0.90
C PHE A 76 2.67 -1.02 -1.11
N ASP A 77 2.05 -1.27 -2.26
CA ASP A 77 0.81 -0.64 -2.73
C ASP A 77 -0.41 -1.48 -2.34
N ALA A 78 -0.93 -1.20 -1.16
CA ALA A 78 -2.17 -1.73 -0.61
C ALA A 78 -2.88 -0.64 0.21
N THR A 79 -4.04 -0.94 0.79
CA THR A 79 -4.73 0.06 1.64
C THR A 79 -3.99 0.32 2.95
N ASN A 80 -3.41 -0.72 3.56
CA ASN A 80 -2.68 -0.67 4.83
C ASN A 80 -3.37 0.17 5.91
N ALA A 81 -4.71 0.09 5.94
CA ALA A 81 -5.56 1.03 6.67
C ALA A 81 -5.39 0.95 8.19
N THR A 82 -5.09 -0.24 8.73
CA THR A 82 -4.91 -0.44 10.18
C THR A 82 -3.46 -0.71 10.54
N ARG A 83 -3.09 -0.42 11.79
CA ARG A 83 -1.79 -0.73 12.42
C ARG A 83 -1.45 -2.21 12.26
N PHE A 84 -2.43 -3.09 12.46
CA PHE A 84 -2.27 -4.54 12.27
C PHE A 84 -1.75 -4.92 10.88
N TRP A 85 -2.25 -4.25 9.82
CA TRP A 85 -1.76 -4.50 8.46
C TRP A 85 -0.35 -3.99 8.23
N ARG A 86 0.01 -2.86 8.86
CA ARG A 86 1.33 -2.24 8.72
C ARG A 86 2.42 -2.98 9.48
N GLU A 87 2.09 -3.59 10.61
CA GLU A 87 3.02 -4.30 11.50
C GLU A 87 3.87 -5.35 10.76
N LYS A 88 3.28 -6.08 9.80
CA LYS A 88 4.01 -7.05 8.98
C LYS A 88 5.08 -6.41 8.10
N SER A 89 4.75 -5.30 7.45
CA SER A 89 5.71 -4.56 6.60
C SER A 89 6.86 -4.01 7.43
N LEU A 90 6.56 -3.51 8.64
CA LEU A 90 7.54 -2.99 9.59
C LEU A 90 8.49 -4.08 10.08
N ARG A 91 7.96 -5.25 10.45
CA ARG A 91 8.77 -6.42 10.83
C ARG A 91 9.71 -6.88 9.70
N LEU A 92 9.23 -6.91 8.46
CA LEU A 92 10.07 -7.27 7.31
C LEU A 92 11.15 -6.22 7.03
N ALA A 93 10.81 -4.93 7.11
CA ALA A 93 11.78 -3.84 6.94
C ALA A 93 12.89 -3.93 8.00
N GLN A 94 12.52 -4.11 9.27
CA GLN A 94 13.47 -4.28 10.38
C GLN A 94 14.36 -5.52 10.17
N ARG A 95 13.77 -6.67 9.82
CA ARG A 95 14.50 -7.92 9.58
C ARG A 95 15.61 -7.78 8.53
N HIS A 96 15.38 -6.95 7.51
CA HIS A 96 16.30 -6.79 6.38
C HIS A 96 17.09 -5.48 6.41
N GLY A 97 17.01 -4.69 7.48
CA GLY A 97 17.71 -3.42 7.61
C GLY A 97 17.31 -2.39 6.53
N VAL A 98 16.05 -2.42 6.10
CA VAL A 98 15.46 -1.46 5.15
C VAL A 98 14.73 -0.38 5.94
N VAL A 99 14.77 0.86 5.48
CA VAL A 99 14.15 2.01 6.17
C VAL A 99 12.65 2.09 5.84
N PRO A 100 11.73 1.85 6.80
CA PRO A 100 10.31 1.95 6.53
C PRO A 100 9.82 3.41 6.53
N VAL A 101 9.07 3.79 5.51
CA VAL A 101 8.43 5.10 5.34
C VAL A 101 6.94 4.90 5.09
N ALA A 102 6.08 5.54 5.88
CA ALA A 102 4.65 5.58 5.61
C ALA A 102 4.34 6.71 4.63
N VAL A 103 3.54 6.45 3.59
CA VAL A 103 2.98 7.47 2.71
C VAL A 103 1.47 7.50 2.94
N TYR A 104 1.01 8.47 3.72
CA TYR A 104 -0.35 8.57 4.20
C TYR A 104 -1.20 9.52 3.35
N PHE A 105 -2.39 9.04 2.97
CA PHE A 105 -3.35 9.78 2.16
C PHE A 105 -4.62 10.04 2.99
N PRO A 106 -4.71 11.16 3.74
CA PRO A 106 -5.90 11.57 4.48
C PRO A 106 -7.01 12.07 3.54
N CYS A 107 -7.53 11.18 2.69
CA CYS A 107 -8.54 11.52 1.70
C CYS A 107 -9.95 11.52 2.33
N ALA A 108 -10.70 12.61 2.11
CA ALA A 108 -12.12 12.64 2.41
C ALA A 108 -12.86 11.50 1.69
N LEU A 109 -13.79 10.85 2.40
CA LEU A 109 -14.56 9.71 1.88
C LEU A 109 -15.28 10.06 0.58
N GLU A 110 -15.87 11.25 0.52
CA GLU A 110 -16.66 11.72 -0.62
C GLU A 110 -15.81 11.88 -1.89
N VAL A 111 -14.56 12.33 -1.73
CA VAL A 111 -13.59 12.40 -2.84
C VAL A 111 -13.22 11.01 -3.32
N ALA A 112 -12.96 10.07 -2.39
CA ALA A 112 -12.64 8.69 -2.74
C ALA A 112 -13.80 7.98 -3.46
N LEU A 113 -15.05 8.20 -3.01
CA LEU A 113 -16.25 7.66 -3.65
C LEU A 113 -16.45 8.26 -5.04
N ALA A 114 -16.31 9.58 -5.20
CA ALA A 114 -16.43 10.23 -6.49
C ALA A 114 -15.41 9.70 -7.51
N ARG A 115 -14.15 9.52 -7.09
CA ARG A 115 -13.10 8.91 -7.92
C ARG A 115 -13.37 7.44 -8.22
N ASN A 116 -13.90 6.69 -7.25
CA ASN A 116 -14.19 5.28 -7.42
C ASN A 116 -15.28 5.02 -8.47
N ARG A 117 -16.30 5.89 -8.56
CA ARG A 117 -17.36 5.81 -9.58
C ARG A 117 -16.84 5.96 -11.02
N GLN A 118 -15.67 6.58 -11.19
CA GLN A 118 -15.04 6.79 -12.49
C GLN A 118 -14.10 5.64 -12.89
N ARG A 119 -13.90 4.63 -12.03
CA ARG A 119 -13.02 3.49 -12.34
C ARG A 119 -13.68 2.56 -13.36
N PRO A 120 -12.89 1.91 -14.24
CA PRO A 120 -13.41 0.89 -15.15
C PRO A 120 -14.14 -0.24 -14.41
N VAL A 121 -13.62 -0.62 -13.24
CA VAL A 121 -14.30 -1.52 -12.31
C VAL A 121 -14.32 -0.86 -10.92
N PRO A 122 -15.46 -0.26 -10.52
CA PRO A 122 -15.62 0.34 -9.20
C PRO A 122 -15.55 -0.70 -8.09
N VAL A 123 -14.94 -0.32 -6.96
CA VAL A 123 -15.06 -1.09 -5.71
C VAL A 123 -16.42 -0.78 -5.08
N PRO A 124 -17.13 -1.76 -4.49
CA PRO A 124 -18.40 -1.49 -3.83
C PRO A 124 -18.30 -0.39 -2.78
N GLU A 125 -19.26 0.54 -2.73
CA GLU A 125 -19.17 1.73 -1.86
C GLU A 125 -19.07 1.35 -0.38
N GLU A 126 -19.78 0.31 0.05
CA GLU A 126 -19.75 -0.20 1.43
C GLU A 126 -18.35 -0.69 1.84
N VAL A 127 -17.56 -1.22 0.90
CA VAL A 127 -16.17 -1.62 1.15
C VAL A 127 -15.30 -0.38 1.40
N ILE A 128 -15.51 0.70 0.65
CA ILE A 128 -14.77 1.96 0.83
C ILE A 128 -15.13 2.60 2.17
N ARG A 129 -16.43 2.65 2.49
CA ARG A 129 -16.91 3.13 3.80
C ARG A 129 -16.31 2.34 4.95
N ARG A 130 -16.24 1.01 4.84
CA ARG A 130 -15.58 0.14 5.83
C ARG A 130 -14.11 0.49 5.98
N PHE A 131 -13.36 0.66 4.88
CA PHE A 131 -11.96 1.06 4.96
C PHE A 131 -11.78 2.46 5.57
N ALA A 132 -12.69 3.40 5.31
CA ALA A 132 -12.65 4.73 5.90
C ALA A 132 -12.89 4.68 7.42
N ALA A 133 -13.86 3.88 7.87
CA ALA A 133 -14.13 3.68 9.29
C ALA A 133 -12.97 2.98 10.04
N GLN A 134 -12.15 2.19 9.33
CA GLN A 134 -11.01 1.46 9.88
C GLN A 134 -9.68 2.18 9.68
N LEU A 135 -9.64 3.33 8.99
CA LEU A 135 -8.40 4.00 8.66
C LEU A 135 -7.78 4.61 9.91
N GLU A 136 -6.64 4.07 10.32
CA GLU A 136 -5.82 4.58 11.42
C GLU A 136 -4.63 5.35 10.83
N PRO A 137 -4.47 6.66 11.13
CA PRO A 137 -3.29 7.42 10.71
C PRO A 137 -2.00 6.71 11.15
N PRO A 138 -1.00 6.58 10.26
CA PRO A 138 0.27 5.98 10.64
C PRO A 138 1.08 6.94 11.52
N SER A 139 1.86 6.41 12.46
CA SER A 139 2.76 7.20 13.30
C SER A 139 4.16 6.60 13.38
N ARG A 140 5.13 7.43 13.78
CA ARG A 140 6.51 6.98 14.03
C ARG A 140 6.59 5.96 15.18
N GLU A 141 5.65 5.97 16.11
CA GLU A 141 5.58 5.03 17.25
C GLU A 141 5.38 3.58 16.80
N GLU A 142 4.82 3.36 15.59
CA GLU A 142 4.72 2.01 15.01
C GLU A 142 6.09 1.45 14.60
N GLY A 143 7.10 2.29 14.42
CA GLY A 143 8.42 1.92 13.91
C GLY A 143 8.74 2.47 12.52
N PHE A 144 7.93 3.37 11.97
CA PHE A 144 8.27 4.11 10.76
C PHE A 144 9.39 5.12 11.02
N ALA A 145 10.40 5.15 10.15
CA ALA A 145 11.46 6.15 10.21
C ALA A 145 10.96 7.54 9.77
N GLU A 146 9.91 7.57 8.94
CA GLU A 146 9.26 8.78 8.45
C GLU A 146 7.78 8.52 8.12
N VAL A 147 6.95 9.53 8.32
CA VAL A 147 5.55 9.55 7.90
C VAL A 147 5.34 10.75 6.98
N LEU A 148 5.15 10.48 5.70
CA LEU A 148 4.85 11.48 4.67
C LEU A 148 3.33 11.60 4.55
N VAL A 149 2.80 12.80 4.79
CA VAL A 149 1.37 13.09 4.60
C VAL A 149 1.19 13.73 3.24
N VAL A 150 0.34 13.12 2.40
CA VAL A 150 0.03 13.61 1.06
C VAL A 150 -1.35 14.26 1.09
N GLU A 151 -1.36 15.57 1.32
CA GLU A 151 -2.58 16.39 1.30
C GLU A 151 -3.01 16.73 -0.14
N ASP A 152 -4.31 16.89 -0.36
CA ASP A 152 -4.90 17.41 -1.59
C ASP A 152 -4.40 16.79 -2.91
N PHE A 153 -4.00 15.52 -2.86
CA PHE A 153 -3.52 14.84 -4.07
C PHE A 153 -4.67 14.67 -5.06
N SER A 154 -4.64 15.48 -6.12
CA SER A 154 -5.44 15.32 -7.32
C SER A 154 -4.66 14.45 -8.31
N PRO A 155 -5.04 13.16 -8.47
CA PRO A 155 -4.41 12.25 -9.41
C PRO A 155 -4.60 12.66 -10.87
#